data_AF-A0A925TVY3-F1
#
_entry.id   AF-A0A925TVY3-F1
#
_cell.length_a   1.000
_cell.length_b   1.000
_cell.length_c   1.000
_cell.angle_alpha   90.00
_cell.angle_beta   90.00
_cell.angle_gamma   90.00
#
_symmetry.space_group_name_H-M   'P 1'
#
loop_
_entity.id
_entity.type
_entity.pdbx_description
1 polymer ?
#
loop_
_entity_poly.entity_id
_entity_poly.type
_entity_poly.pdbx_seq_one_letter_code
_entity_poly.pdbx_strand_id
1 'polypeptide(L)' 'GEAKYSGLKECLQQEGVYIHLYGKKITKPFRKMGHVTIIDENISVAKAKAKFVKENLKVIS' A
#
# COMPACT_ATOMS: atom_id res chain seq x y z
N GLY A 1 6.71 13.53 -10.94
CA GLY A 1 6.26 12.90 -12.19
C GLY A 1 4.89 12.30 -12.00
N GLU A 2 4.41 11.57 -13.01
CA GLU A 2 3.12 10.87 -12.93
C GLU A 2 3.20 9.70 -11.93
N ALA A 3 2.14 9.53 -11.14
CA ALA A 3 2.10 8.47 -10.13
C ALA A 3 2.05 7.09 -10.77
N LYS A 4 3.08 6.27 -10.51
CA LYS A 4 3.12 4.85 -10.87
C LYS A 4 3.16 4.03 -9.60
N TYR A 5 2.27 3.05 -9.49
CA TYR A 5 2.18 2.18 -8.32
C TYR A 5 2.77 0.82 -8.65
N SER A 6 3.91 0.49 -8.02
CA SER A 6 4.54 -0.82 -8.13
C SER A 6 4.11 -1.71 -6.97
N GLY A 7 3.94 -3.01 -7.26
CA GLY A 7 3.55 -4.03 -6.27
C GLY A 7 2.08 -4.01 -5.83
N LEU A 8 1.24 -3.23 -6.54
CA LEU A 8 -0.16 -3.04 -6.17
C LEU A 8 -1.00 -4.32 -6.35
N LYS A 9 -0.73 -5.10 -7.41
CA LYS A 9 -1.44 -6.37 -7.65
C LYS A 9 -1.13 -7.41 -6.57
N GLU A 10 0.14 -7.61 -6.21
CA GLU A 10 0.50 -8.58 -5.17
C GLU A 10 -0.09 -8.19 -3.81
N CYS A 11 -0.09 -6.89 -3.48
CA CYS A 11 -0.67 -6.41 -2.23
C CYS A 11 -2.20 -6.54 -2.18
N LEU A 12 -2.89 -6.42 -3.32
CA LEU A 12 -4.34 -6.61 -3.40
C LEU A 12 -4.78 -8.07 -3.32
N GLN A 13 -3.90 -9.02 -3.63
CA GLN A 13 -4.18 -10.46 -3.49
C GLN A 13 -4.17 -10.92 -2.02
N GLN A 14 -3.62 -10.13 -1.11
CA GLN A 14 -3.60 -10.43 0.31
C GLN A 14 -4.99 -10.19 0.93
N GLU A 15 -5.53 -11.22 1.55
CA GLU A 15 -6.80 -11.14 2.26
C GLU A 15 -6.71 -10.18 3.47
N GLY A 16 -7.75 -9.35 3.61
CA GLY A 16 -7.84 -8.35 4.67
C GLY A 16 -7.02 -7.08 4.44
N VAL A 17 -6.38 -6.92 3.26
CA VAL A 17 -5.63 -5.71 2.88
C VAL A 17 -6.52 -4.78 2.06
N TYR A 18 -6.77 -3.59 2.61
CA TYR A 18 -7.57 -2.54 1.98
C TYR A 18 -6.68 -1.35 1.63
N ILE A 19 -6.46 -1.10 0.34
CA ILE A 19 -5.63 -0.01 -0.15
C ILE A 19 -6.51 1.17 -0.54
N HIS A 20 -6.26 2.34 0.04
CA HIS A 20 -6.94 3.59 -0.30
C HIS A 20 -5.95 4.56 -0.95
N LEU A 21 -6.09 4.78 -2.26
CA LEU A 21 -5.32 5.77 -3.01
C LEU A 21 -6.10 7.06 -3.19
N TYR A 22 -5.45 8.22 -3.00
CA TYR A 22 -6.13 9.53 -3.09
C TYR A 22 -6.29 10.07 -4.53
N GLY A 23 -6.02 9.25 -5.56
CA GLY A 23 -6.18 9.67 -6.97
C GLY A 23 -5.26 10.83 -7.42
N LYS A 24 -4.16 11.08 -6.70
CA LYS A 24 -3.23 12.18 -7.03
C LYS A 24 -2.40 11.81 -8.26
N LYS A 25 -2.61 12.52 -9.38
CA LYS A 25 -1.88 12.31 -10.64
C LYS A 25 -0.38 12.56 -10.52
N ILE A 26 0.03 13.54 -9.69
CA ILE A 26 1.44 13.97 -9.55
C ILE A 26 1.96 13.62 -8.15
N THR A 27 3.06 12.87 -8.12
CA THR A 27 3.82 12.55 -6.91
C THR A 27 4.77 13.71 -6.54
N LYS A 28 5.07 13.84 -5.24
CA LYS A 28 6.15 14.70 -4.74
C LYS A 28 6.85 13.96 -3.58
N PRO A 29 8.14 14.21 -3.31
CA PRO A 29 8.81 13.65 -2.14
C PRO A 29 8.01 13.90 -0.86
N PHE A 30 7.92 12.87 0.00
CA PHE A 30 7.18 12.90 1.27
C PHE A 30 5.67 13.22 1.18
N ARG A 31 5.09 13.25 -0.03
CA ARG A 31 3.65 13.48 -0.21
C ARG A 31 2.89 12.20 0.12
N LYS A 32 1.87 12.30 0.98
CA LYS A 32 0.92 11.20 1.22
C LYS A 32 0.10 10.92 -0.05
N MET A 33 0.30 9.73 -0.61
CA MET A 33 -0.38 9.26 -1.83
C MET A 33 -1.60 8.37 -1.54
N GLY A 34 -1.73 7.90 -0.30
CA GLY A 34 -2.79 7.02 0.15
C GLY A 34 -2.54 6.53 1.56
N HIS A 35 -3.27 5.50 1.96
CA HIS A 35 -3.03 4.69 3.15
C HIS A 35 -3.49 3.25 2.90
N VAL A 36 -3.06 2.33 3.74
CA VAL A 36 -3.48 0.92 3.70
C VAL A 36 -4.00 0.55 5.08
N THR A 37 -5.15 -0.11 5.10
CA THR A 37 -5.76 -0.68 6.30
C THR A 37 -5.68 -2.19 6.20
N ILE A 38 -5.23 -2.85 7.27
CA ILE A 38 -5.11 -4.30 7.32
C ILE A 38 -5.97 -4.80 8.46
N ILE A 39 -6.89 -5.70 8.15
CA ILE A 39 -7.82 -6.30 9.09
C ILE A 39 -7.49 -7.79 9.16
N ASP A 40 -7.22 -8.26 10.37
CA ASP A 40 -6.93 -9.66 10.66
C ASP A 40 -7.35 -9.96 12.10
N GLU A 41 -7.71 -11.21 12.38
CA GLU A 41 -8.07 -11.66 13.72
C GLU A 41 -6.83 -11.73 14.63
N ASN A 42 -5.65 -11.97 14.05
CA ASN A 42 -4.40 -12.06 14.79
C ASN A 42 -3.47 -10.89 14.48
N ILE A 43 -3.11 -10.11 15.52
CA ILE A 43 -2.25 -8.94 15.37
C ILE A 43 -0.85 -9.25 14.85
N SER A 44 -0.30 -10.44 15.16
CA SER A 44 1.00 -10.86 14.67
C SER A 44 0.97 -11.12 13.16
N VAL A 45 -0.12 -11.72 12.68
CA VAL A 45 -0.37 -11.93 11.24
C VAL A 45 -0.59 -10.58 10.56
N ALA A 46 -1.43 -9.70 11.12
CA ALA A 46 -1.64 -8.35 10.62
C ALA A 46 -0.33 -7.57 10.46
N LYS A 47 0.57 -7.65 11.45
CA LYS A 47 1.90 -7.01 11.39
C LYS A 47 2.78 -7.61 10.30
N ALA A 48 2.76 -8.93 10.11
CA ALA A 48 3.50 -9.58 9.03
C ALA A 48 3.00 -9.13 7.65
N LYS A 49 1.68 -9.09 7.44
CA LYS A 49 1.04 -8.55 6.23
C LYS A 49 1.39 -7.07 6.02
N ALA A 50 1.37 -6.26 7.09
CA ALA A 50 1.75 -4.85 7.02
C ALA A 50 3.20 -4.64 6.58
N LYS A 51 4.12 -5.48 7.08
CA LYS A 51 5.52 -5.47 6.65
C LYS A 51 5.65 -5.83 5.17
N PHE A 52 4.97 -6.90 4.74
CA PHE A 52 4.95 -7.31 3.35
C PHE A 52 4.45 -6.18 2.43
N VAL A 53 3.32 -5.55 2.77
CA VAL A 53 2.78 -4.43 1.97
C VAL A 53 3.74 -3.25 1.95
N LYS A 54 4.37 -2.91 3.09
CA LYS A 54 5.34 -1.81 3.16
C LYS A 54 6.58 -2.04 2.27
N GLU A 55 7.02 -3.28 2.13
CA GLU A 55 8.21 -3.62 1.34
C GLU A 55 7.91 -3.67 -0.18
N ASN A 56 6.72 -4.13 -0.55
CA ASN A 56 6.32 -4.33 -1.95
C ASN A 56 5.61 -3.12 -2.57
N LEU A 57 4.75 -2.43 -1.81
CA LEU A 57 3.98 -1.29 -2.32
C LEU A 57 4.85 -0.02 -2.38
N LYS A 58 5.26 0.36 -3.58
CA LYS A 58 6.06 1.57 -3.82
C LYS A 58 5.37 2.49 -4.80
N VAL A 59 5.32 3.78 -4.46
CA VAL A 59 4.91 4.83 -5.39
C VAL A 59 6.15 5.40 -6.04
N ILE A 60 6.32 5.12 -7.32
CA ILE A 60 7.40 5.64 -8.15
C ILE A 60 6.89 6.76 -9.06
N SER A 61 7.82 7.54 -9.59
CA SER A 61 7.55 8.78 -10.34
C SER A 61 8.39 8.89 -11.59
#